data_AF-A0A6A1UTU8-F1
#
_entry.id   AF-A0A6A1UTU8-F1
#
_cell.length_a   1.000
_cell.length_b   1.000
_cell.length_c   1.000
_cell.angle_alpha   90.00
_cell.angle_beta   90.00
_cell.angle_gamma   90.00
#
_symmetry.space_group_name_H-M   'P 1'
#
loop_
_entity.id
_entity.type
_entity.pdbx_description
1 polymer ?
#
loop_
_entity_poly.entity_id
_entity_poly.type
_entity_poly.pdbx_seq_one_letter_code
_entity_poly.pdbx_strand_id
1 'polypeptide(L)'
;MGAEFKNVRCWNLGFILIVIEGTMYVGFVTSNIYNRLFTKVLNNGDVFVFPVGLIHFQLSVGKTNALAFVSLSSHPGVITTTKANFGSNPLNNPDVLIKAFLVDKNVVNYL
;
A
#
# COMPACT_ATOMS: atom_id res chain seq x y z
N MET A 1 -14.04 -0.40 -10.16
CA MET A 1 -14.69 -0.10 -8.87
C MET A 1 -14.11 1.21 -8.34
N GLY A 2 -14.93 2.13 -7.83
CA GLY A 2 -14.45 3.40 -7.26
C GLY A 2 -14.00 3.23 -5.82
N ALA A 3 -12.87 3.83 -5.44
CA ALA A 3 -12.34 3.76 -4.08
C ALA A 3 -11.97 5.15 -3.57
N GLU A 4 -12.48 5.49 -2.39
CA GLU A 4 -12.06 6.68 -1.65
C GLU A 4 -10.79 6.35 -0.84
N PHE A 5 -9.75 7.18 -0.96
CA PHE A 5 -8.47 6.98 -0.30
C PHE A 5 -8.29 8.01 0.83
N LYS A 6 -8.56 7.58 2.06
CA LYS A 6 -8.43 8.41 3.27
C LYS A 6 -7.07 8.27 3.97
N ASN A 7 -6.39 7.14 3.78
CA ASN A 7 -5.14 6.79 4.47
C ASN A 7 -4.19 6.03 3.54
N VAL A 8 -2.94 5.86 3.98
CA VAL A 8 -1.96 4.99 3.31
C VAL A 8 -2.50 3.59 3.19
N ARG A 9 -2.59 3.06 1.97
CA ARG A 9 -2.89 1.65 1.74
C ARG A 9 -1.72 0.99 1.03
N CYS A 10 -1.29 -0.15 1.54
CA CYS A 10 -0.15 -0.90 1.02
C CYS A 10 -0.62 -2.25 0.52
N TRP A 11 -0.37 -2.56 -0.76
CA TRP A 11 -0.81 -3.81 -1.38
C TRP A 11 0.31 -4.44 -2.22
N ASN A 12 0.13 -5.72 -2.58
CA ASN A 12 1.03 -6.48 -3.46
C ASN A 12 0.40 -6.83 -4.83
N LEU A 13 -0.79 -6.31 -5.12
CA LEU A 13 -1.53 -6.61 -6.35
C LEU A 13 -1.21 -5.61 -7.45
N GLY A 14 -1.17 -6.06 -8.70
CA GLY A 14 -1.05 -5.14 -9.83
C GLY A 14 -2.40 -4.54 -10.20
N PHE A 15 -2.44 -3.23 -10.41
CA PHE A 15 -3.63 -2.54 -10.89
C PHE A 15 -3.30 -1.22 -11.56
N ILE A 16 -4.28 -0.75 -12.34
CA ILE A 16 -4.26 0.59 -12.93
C ILE A 16 -5.11 1.49 -12.05
N LEU A 17 -4.59 2.68 -11.72
CA LEU A 17 -5.28 3.70 -10.95
C LEU A 17 -5.45 4.96 -11.80
N ILE A 18 -6.64 5.53 -11.79
CA ILE A 18 -6.97 6.81 -12.43
C ILE A 18 -7.56 7.73 -11.38
N VAL A 19 -6.96 8.90 -11.17
CA VAL A 19 -7.46 9.90 -10.22
C VAL A 19 -8.61 10.66 -10.83
N ILE A 20 -9.74 10.73 -10.12
CA ILE A 20 -10.94 11.46 -10.54
C ILE A 20 -11.08 12.76 -9.75
N GLU A 21 -10.64 12.77 -8.50
CA GLU A 21 -10.66 13.97 -7.65
C GLU A 21 -9.48 13.97 -6.67
N GLY A 22 -9.00 15.17 -6.34
CA GLY A 22 -7.93 15.38 -5.37
C GLY A 22 -6.52 15.13 -5.92
N THR A 23 -5.59 14.93 -4.99
CA THR A 23 -4.16 14.73 -5.26
C THR A 23 -3.65 13.54 -4.47
N MET A 24 -2.91 12.66 -5.13
CA MET A 24 -2.40 11.43 -4.53
C MET A 24 -0.89 11.32 -4.69
N TYR A 25 -0.17 11.09 -3.59
CA TYR A 25 1.19 10.62 -3.61
C TYR A 25 1.18 9.09 -3.67
N VAL A 26 1.72 8.54 -4.75
CA VAL A 26 1.77 7.10 -4.98
C VAL A 26 3.20 6.64 -5.17
N GLY A 27 3.44 5.35 -4.91
CA GLY A 27 4.71 4.75 -5.27
C GLY A 27 4.77 3.26 -5.05
N PHE A 28 5.83 2.64 -5.57
CA PHE A 28 6.15 1.23 -5.36
C PHE A 28 7.64 1.03 -5.16
N VAL A 29 8.00 -0.07 -4.50
CA VAL A 29 9.38 -0.48 -4.26
C VAL A 29 9.70 -1.70 -5.11
N THR A 30 10.80 -1.68 -5.86
CA THR A 30 11.25 -2.84 -6.65
C THR A 30 11.73 -3.97 -5.73
N SER A 31 11.83 -5.18 -6.27
CA SER A 31 12.34 -6.33 -5.54
C SER A 31 13.83 -6.22 -5.15
N ASN A 32 14.23 -7.19 -4.33
CA ASN A 32 15.37 -7.28 -3.41
C ASN A 32 16.76 -6.85 -3.93
N ILE A 33 16.99 -6.77 -5.25
CA ILE A 33 18.30 -6.39 -5.78
C ILE A 33 18.56 -4.89 -5.56
N TYR A 34 17.53 -4.05 -5.66
CA TYR A 34 17.69 -2.60 -5.58
C TYR A 34 16.78 -1.92 -4.56
N ASN A 35 15.68 -2.56 -4.15
CA ASN A 35 14.67 -1.96 -3.26
C ASN A 35 14.36 -0.49 -3.61
N ARG A 36 14.32 -0.21 -4.92
CA ARG A 36 14.28 1.15 -5.44
C ARG A 36 12.86 1.67 -5.34
N LEU A 37 12.71 2.83 -4.73
CA LEU A 37 11.45 3.55 -4.64
C LEU A 37 11.18 4.31 -5.95
N PHE A 38 10.02 4.06 -6.54
CA PHE A 38 9.44 4.83 -7.63
C PHE A 38 8.20 5.55 -7.14
N THR A 39 8.15 6.87 -7.28
CA THR A 39 7.04 7.68 -6.75
C THR A 39 6.60 8.74 -7.72
N LYS A 40 5.32 9.12 -7.62
CA LYS A 40 4.77 10.27 -8.32
C LYS A 40 3.62 10.90 -7.53
N VAL A 41 3.46 12.21 -7.68
CA VAL A 41 2.23 12.91 -7.30
C VAL A 41 1.31 12.88 -8.53
N LEU A 42 0.11 12.35 -8.35
CA LEU A 42 -0.96 12.28 -9.34
C LEU A 42 -2.02 13.33 -9.02
N ASN A 43 -2.50 14.02 -10.05
CA ASN A 43 -3.62 14.94 -10.02
C ASN A 43 -4.80 14.36 -10.78
N ASN A 44 -5.94 15.06 -10.74
CA ASN A 44 -7.13 14.69 -11.51
C ASN A 44 -6.78 14.40 -12.99
N GLY A 45 -7.19 13.24 -13.48
CA GLY A 45 -6.94 12.76 -14.83
C GLY A 45 -5.65 11.94 -15.00
N ASP A 46 -4.73 12.00 -14.04
CA ASP A 46 -3.49 11.23 -14.12
C ASP A 46 -3.76 9.73 -13.93
N VAL A 47 -2.98 8.92 -14.65
CA VAL A 47 -3.02 7.46 -14.63
C VAL A 47 -1.69 6.92 -14.12
N PHE A 48 -1.75 5.87 -13.30
CA PHE A 48 -0.57 5.18 -12.82
C PHE A 48 -0.77 3.66 -12.81
N VAL A 49 0.28 2.92 -13.16
CA VAL A 49 0.25 1.45 -13.23
C VAL A 49 1.13 0.89 -12.11
N PHE A 50 0.52 0.08 -11.25
CA PHE A 50 1.23 -0.67 -10.22
C PHE A 50 1.58 -2.07 -10.74
N PRO A 51 2.86 -2.47 -10.73
CA PRO A 51 3.25 -3.82 -11.10
C PRO A 51 2.72 -4.87 -10.10
N VAL A 52 2.44 -6.08 -10.60
CA VAL A 52 2.04 -7.22 -9.76
C VAL A 52 3.21 -7.67 -8.87
N GLY A 53 2.92 -8.01 -7.61
CA GLY A 53 3.89 -8.60 -6.69
C GLY A 53 4.83 -7.62 -6.02
N LEU A 54 4.70 -6.32 -6.30
CA LEU A 54 5.50 -5.28 -5.65
C LEU A 54 4.70 -4.57 -4.56
N ILE A 55 5.38 -4.32 -3.44
CA ILE A 55 4.88 -3.49 -2.35
C ILE A 55 4.72 -2.07 -2.91
N HIS A 56 3.51 -1.55 -2.81
CA HIS A 56 3.21 -0.20 -3.27
C HIS A 56 2.20 0.47 -2.37
N PHE A 57 2.13 1.80 -2.44
CA PHE A 57 1.26 2.61 -1.60
C PHE A 57 0.51 3.70 -2.36
N GLN A 58 -0.60 4.13 -1.76
CA GLN A 58 -1.31 5.35 -2.12
C GLN A 58 -1.58 6.20 -0.89
N LEU A 59 -1.28 7.50 -0.95
CA LEU A 59 -1.57 8.47 0.10
C LEU A 59 -2.28 9.68 -0.51
N SER A 60 -3.43 10.07 0.04
CA SER A 60 -4.05 11.34 -0.30
C SER A 60 -3.28 12.48 0.40
N VAL A 61 -2.84 13.47 -0.38
CA VAL A 61 -2.01 14.59 0.10
C VAL A 61 -2.63 15.96 -0.16
N GLY A 62 -3.82 15.99 -0.76
CA GLY A 62 -4.57 17.22 -0.99
C GLY A 62 -5.26 17.73 0.27
N LYS A 63 -5.90 18.91 0.16
CA LYS A 63 -6.74 19.46 1.24
C LYS A 63 -8.02 18.65 1.49
N THR A 64 -8.46 17.89 0.50
CA THR A 64 -9.65 17.04 0.53
C THR A 64 -9.26 15.60 0.16
N ASN A 65 -10.12 14.65 0.52
CA ASN A 65 -9.93 13.24 0.17
C ASN A 65 -9.78 13.08 -1.34
N ALA A 66 -8.95 12.12 -1.75
CA ALA A 66 -8.80 11.75 -3.14
C ALA A 66 -9.76 10.60 -3.50
N LEU A 67 -10.33 10.70 -4.70
CA LEU A 67 -11.17 9.67 -5.31
C LEU A 67 -10.44 9.11 -6.54
N ALA A 68 -10.36 7.79 -6.64
CA ALA A 68 -9.78 7.13 -7.80
C ALA A 68 -10.58 5.89 -8.22
N PHE A 69 -10.56 5.59 -9.51
CA PHE A 69 -10.99 4.29 -10.03
C PHE A 69 -9.79 3.37 -10.15
N VAL A 70 -10.00 2.11 -9.77
CA VAL A 70 -9.02 1.04 -9.95
C VAL A 70 -9.57 -0.07 -10.82
N SER A 71 -8.71 -0.59 -11.69
CA SER A 71 -8.96 -1.79 -12.49
C SER A 71 -7.96 -2.88 -12.11
N LEU A 72 -8.49 -4.06 -11.78
CA LEU A 72 -7.75 -5.23 -11.32
C LEU A 72 -7.84 -6.31 -12.39
N SER A 73 -6.71 -6.95 -12.72
CA SER A 73 -6.61 -7.89 -13.84
C SER A 73 -7.14 -9.31 -13.55
N SER A 74 -7.45 -9.65 -12.30
CA SER A 74 -8.00 -10.95 -11.86
C SER A 74 -8.58 -10.82 -10.45
N HIS A 75 -9.30 -11.84 -9.93
CA HIS A 75 -9.83 -11.90 -8.55
C HIS A 75 -8.70 -11.88 -7.52
N PRO A 76 -8.27 -10.73 -7.04
CA PRO A 76 -7.00 -10.65 -6.39
C PRO A 76 -7.27 -10.69 -4.90
N GLY A 77 -6.81 -11.73 -4.23
CA GLY A 77 -6.76 -11.72 -2.77
C GLY A 77 -6.01 -10.46 -2.34
N VAL A 78 -6.70 -9.56 -1.67
CA VAL A 78 -6.13 -8.27 -1.27
C VAL A 78 -5.37 -8.46 0.04
N ILE A 79 -4.04 -8.36 -0.02
CA ILE A 79 -3.17 -8.46 1.16
C ILE A 79 -2.72 -7.05 1.56
N THR A 80 -3.23 -6.56 2.69
CA THR A 80 -2.68 -5.36 3.34
C THR A 80 -1.49 -5.76 4.21
N THR A 81 -0.28 -5.29 3.87
CA THR A 81 0.96 -5.72 4.54
C THR A 81 0.92 -5.53 6.06
N THR A 82 0.41 -4.39 6.55
CA THR A 82 0.31 -4.12 7.99
C THR A 82 -0.66 -5.08 8.68
N LYS A 83 -1.86 -5.28 8.10
CA LYS A 83 -2.85 -6.22 8.64
C LYS A 83 -2.34 -7.66 8.62
N ALA A 84 -1.63 -8.06 7.58
CA ALA A 84 -1.07 -9.41 7.46
C ALA A 84 -0.01 -9.70 8.52
N ASN A 85 0.81 -8.70 8.88
CA ASN A 85 1.93 -8.89 9.81
C ASN A 85 1.53 -8.64 11.28
N PHE A 86 0.75 -7.59 11.56
CA PHE A 86 0.46 -7.12 12.91
C PHE A 86 -1.00 -7.31 13.34
N GLY A 87 -1.93 -7.53 12.39
CA GLY A 87 -3.37 -7.67 12.66
C GLY A 87 -3.96 -9.00 12.19
N SER A 88 -3.13 -10.05 12.08
CA SER A 88 -3.58 -11.37 11.63
C SER A 88 -4.48 -12.03 12.66
N ASN A 89 -5.33 -12.95 12.22
CA ASN A 89 -6.12 -13.80 13.12
C ASN A 89 -5.95 -15.28 12.72
N PRO A 90 -5.28 -16.10 13.54
CA PRO A 90 -4.65 -15.75 14.82
C PRO A 90 -3.49 -14.76 14.67
N LEU A 91 -3.17 -14.05 15.76
CA LEU A 91 -2.04 -13.12 15.80
C LEU A 91 -0.72 -13.85 15.54
N ASN A 92 0.21 -13.16 14.88
CA ASN A 92 1.53 -13.70 14.61
C ASN A 92 2.34 -13.85 15.91
N ASN A 93 3.34 -14.73 15.91
CA ASN A 93 4.24 -14.89 17.04
C ASN A 93 5.07 -13.59 17.20
N PRO A 94 5.01 -12.92 18.37
CA PRO A 94 5.74 -11.67 18.59
C PRO A 94 7.27 -11.84 18.44
N ASP A 95 7.84 -13.01 18.75
CA ASP A 95 9.28 -13.24 18.60
C ASP A 95 9.71 -13.26 17.13
N VAL A 96 8.82 -13.70 16.23
CA VAL A 96 9.05 -13.62 14.78
C VAL A 96 9.08 -12.17 14.33
N LEU A 97 8.14 -11.34 14.81
CA LEU A 97 8.07 -9.93 14.47
C LEU A 97 9.27 -9.14 15.02
N ILE A 98 9.65 -9.38 16.27
CA ILE A 98 10.85 -8.79 16.91
C ILE A 98 12.09 -9.06 16.06
N LYS A 99 12.31 -10.32 15.67
CA LYS A 99 13.49 -10.72 14.88
C LYS A 99 13.43 -10.24 13.43
N ALA A 100 12.26 -10.28 12.80
CA ALA A 100 12.10 -9.92 11.40
C ALA A 100 12.22 -8.40 11.17
N PHE A 101 11.67 -7.59 12.09
CA PHE A 101 11.68 -6.14 11.98
C PHE A 101 12.80 -5.46 12.77
N LEU A 102 13.60 -6.23 13.53
CA LEU A 102 14.71 -5.74 14.35
C LEU A 102 14.27 -4.65 15.34
N VAL A 103 13.14 -4.88 16.01
CA VAL A 103 12.54 -3.93 16.96
C VAL A 103 12.32 -4.58 18.33
N ASP A 104 12.24 -3.75 19.37
CA ASP A 104 11.92 -4.22 20.71
C ASP A 104 10.49 -4.73 20.84
N LYS A 105 10.29 -5.60 21.84
CA LYS A 105 8.97 -6.14 22.20
C LYS A 105 7.92 -5.05 22.43
N ASN A 106 8.32 -3.92 23.03
CA ASN A 106 7.40 -2.81 23.29
C ASN A 106 6.86 -2.17 22.01
N VAL A 107 7.67 -2.14 20.94
CA VAL A 107 7.24 -1.66 19.62
C VAL A 107 6.24 -2.63 19.01
N VAL A 108 6.53 -3.94 19.05
CA VAL A 108 5.60 -4.96 18.54
C VAL A 108 4.27 -4.95 19.28
N ASN A 109 4.27 -4.72 20.60
CA ASN A 109 3.03 -4.64 21.38
C ASN A 109 2.21 -3.36 21.11
N TYR A 110 2.86 -2.30 20.61
CA TYR A 110 2.20 -1.05 20.28
C TYR A 110 1.53 -1.09 18.89
N LEU A 111 2.10 -1.84 17.96
CA LEU A 111 1.64 -2.00 16.57
C LEU A 111 0.43 -2.94 16.46
#